data_AF-A0ABD6T0P2-F1
#
_entry.id   AF-A0ABD6T0P2-F1
#
_cell.length_a   1.000
_cell.length_b   1.000
_cell.length_c   1.000
_cell.angle_alpha   90.00
_cell.angle_beta   90.00
_cell.angle_gamma   90.00
#
_symmetry.space_group_name_H-M   'P 1'
#
loop_
_entity.id
_entity.type
_entity.pdbx_description
1 polymer ?
#
loop_
_entity_poly.entity_id
_entity_poly.type
_entity_poly.pdbx_seq_one_letter_code
_entity_poly.pdbx_strand_id
1 'polypeptide(L)'
;MKIKGVLISLLVLVISLGFLATEKASASVSSNLVNEVGDRIDTSKNYYIVPADSPTRGLSYLESFNFFPSLVVSSRSNTVENPSGIPMKLYFSEENKKYRIGTLYPMPGLPYYWVDSHLYLGPGEEDAVYWTITPVEGGYTLQAEGGYLDYKEAESHKYGPITRAYLGKKEVVWKLVPAS
;
A
#
# COMPACT_ATOMS: atom_id res chain seq x y z
N MET A 1 -1.84 24.99 -75.55
CA MET A 1 -3.24 24.60 -75.83
C MET A 1 -4.02 24.69 -74.53
N LYS A 2 -5.20 25.33 -74.56
CA LYS A 2 -6.04 25.70 -73.41
C LYS A 2 -7.11 24.63 -73.13
N ILE A 3 -7.39 24.34 -71.85
CA ILE A 3 -8.64 23.71 -71.35
C ILE A 3 -8.91 24.39 -69.98
N LYS A 4 -9.59 25.55 -69.87
CA LYS A 4 -11.04 25.77 -69.62
C LYS A 4 -11.63 24.74 -68.63
N GLY A 5 -11.78 25.05 -67.33
CA GLY A 5 -13.03 25.56 -66.71
C GLY A 5 -13.95 24.39 -66.33
N VAL A 6 -14.64 24.29 -65.18
CA VAL A 6 -15.52 25.27 -64.53
C VAL A 6 -15.92 24.70 -63.15
N LEU A 7 -15.84 25.53 -62.10
CA LEU A 7 -16.59 25.40 -60.83
C LEU A 7 -18.09 25.63 -61.10
N ILE A 8 -18.98 24.85 -60.47
CA ILE A 8 -20.42 25.06 -60.13
C ILE A 8 -20.98 23.63 -59.94
N SER A 9 -21.49 23.16 -58.81
CA SER A 9 -22.61 23.71 -58.05
C SER A 9 -22.62 23.09 -56.66
N LEU A 10 -22.46 23.92 -55.63
CA LEU A 10 -23.13 23.74 -54.36
C LEU A 10 -24.64 23.94 -54.62
N LEU A 11 -25.52 23.38 -53.77
CA LEU A 11 -26.90 23.84 -53.57
C LEU A 11 -27.98 23.28 -54.52
N VAL A 12 -28.39 22.01 -54.35
CA VAL A 12 -29.79 21.60 -54.60
C VAL A 12 -30.18 20.49 -53.61
N LEU A 13 -31.12 20.83 -52.72
CA LEU A 13 -32.06 19.98 -51.95
C LEU A 13 -31.48 18.81 -51.12
N VAL A 14 -31.50 18.75 -49.78
CA VAL A 14 -32.50 19.18 -48.77
C VAL A 14 -33.93 18.96 -49.24
N ILE A 15 -34.69 18.12 -48.54
CA ILE A 15 -36.06 17.65 -48.83
C ILE A 15 -36.00 16.30 -49.57
N SER A 16 -35.86 15.18 -48.87
CA SER A 16 -37.00 14.52 -48.22
C SER A 16 -36.45 13.48 -47.24
N LEU A 17 -36.37 13.77 -45.94
CA LEU A 17 -37.47 13.56 -44.98
C LEU A 17 -38.38 12.39 -45.40
N GLY A 18 -38.02 11.20 -44.94
CA GLY A 18 -38.84 10.00 -45.11
C GLY A 18 -38.27 8.85 -44.28
N PHE A 19 -38.75 8.77 -43.03
CA PHE A 19 -38.64 7.65 -42.09
C PHE A 19 -37.42 7.59 -41.15
N LEU A 20 -37.66 8.19 -39.98
CA LEU A 20 -37.05 7.90 -38.69
C LEU A 20 -37.13 6.40 -38.34
N ALA A 21 -36.00 5.84 -37.92
CA ALA A 21 -35.94 4.76 -36.94
C ALA A 21 -34.67 4.94 -36.07
N THR A 22 -34.87 5.63 -34.95
CA THR A 22 -34.31 5.37 -33.61
C THR A 22 -32.88 4.84 -33.44
N GLU A 23 -32.09 5.66 -32.74
CA GLU A 23 -31.17 5.30 -31.66
C GLU A 23 -30.24 4.08 -31.83
N LYS A 24 -28.98 4.35 -32.19
CA LYS A 24 -27.83 4.11 -31.28
C LYS A 24 -26.56 4.68 -31.93
N ALA A 25 -26.32 5.97 -31.71
CA ALA A 25 -24.94 6.43 -31.69
C ALA A 25 -24.33 5.86 -30.41
N SER A 26 -23.45 4.87 -30.56
CA SER A 26 -22.57 4.43 -29.47
C SER A 26 -21.61 5.58 -29.18
N ALA A 27 -22.09 6.51 -28.35
CA ALA A 27 -21.27 7.54 -27.77
C ALA A 27 -20.13 6.88 -27.00
N SER A 28 -18.92 7.37 -27.28
CA SER A 28 -17.91 7.70 -26.28
C SER A 28 -18.12 7.00 -24.93
N VAL A 29 -17.60 5.78 -24.82
CA VAL A 29 -17.08 5.37 -23.52
C VAL A 29 -15.68 5.96 -23.48
N SER A 30 -15.65 7.23 -23.05
CA SER A 30 -14.54 7.74 -22.25
C SER A 30 -14.10 6.58 -21.37
N SER A 31 -12.94 6.00 -21.67
CA SER A 31 -12.28 5.13 -20.71
C SER A 31 -12.10 6.02 -19.49
N ASN A 32 -13.00 5.84 -18.51
CA ASN A 32 -12.84 6.44 -17.21
C ASN A 32 -11.37 6.23 -16.87
N LEU A 33 -10.65 7.32 -16.64
CA LEU A 33 -9.53 7.32 -15.71
C LEU A 33 -10.14 6.72 -14.44
N VAL A 34 -10.13 5.39 -14.35
CA VAL A 34 -10.47 4.65 -13.16
C VAL A 34 -9.47 5.19 -12.16
N ASN A 35 -9.99 5.97 -11.23
CA ASN A 35 -9.24 6.76 -10.27
C ASN A 35 -7.99 6.02 -9.82
N GLU A 36 -6.82 6.45 -10.29
CA GLU A 36 -5.51 6.03 -9.75
C GLU A 36 -5.40 6.33 -8.24
N VAL A 37 -6.33 7.14 -7.73
CA VAL A 37 -6.48 7.56 -6.34
C VAL A 37 -7.36 6.59 -5.51
N GLY A 38 -8.07 5.64 -6.13
CA GLY A 38 -9.08 4.79 -5.48
C GLY A 38 -8.55 3.61 -4.67
N ASP A 39 -7.38 3.06 -5.03
CA ASP A 39 -6.81 1.85 -4.41
C ASP A 39 -5.69 2.14 -3.41
N ARG A 40 -5.44 3.42 -3.11
CA ARG A 40 -4.37 3.82 -2.22
C ARG A 40 -4.77 3.63 -0.76
N ILE A 41 -3.87 3.03 0.02
CA ILE A 41 -4.05 2.91 1.48
C ILE A 41 -4.19 4.31 2.09
N ASP A 42 -5.20 4.47 2.96
CA ASP A 42 -5.53 5.73 3.63
C ASP A 42 -4.45 6.11 4.68
N THR A 43 -3.49 6.93 4.25
CA THR A 43 -2.36 7.37 5.08
C THR A 43 -2.73 8.37 6.18
N SER A 44 -4.01 8.74 6.30
CA SER A 44 -4.49 9.55 7.44
C SER A 44 -4.63 8.73 8.72
N LYS A 45 -4.68 7.39 8.60
CA LYS A 45 -4.86 6.46 9.72
C LYS A 45 -3.55 5.80 10.12
N ASN A 46 -3.55 5.31 11.36
CA ASN A 46 -2.59 4.32 11.82
C ASN A 46 -3.21 2.93 11.66
N TYR A 47 -2.37 1.92 11.50
CA TYR A 47 -2.80 0.54 11.30
C TYR A 47 -2.02 -0.40 12.21
N TYR A 48 -2.70 -1.40 12.74
CA TYR A 48 -2.04 -2.64 13.14
C TYR A 48 -1.77 -3.46 11.87
N ILE A 49 -0.51 -3.78 11.64
CA ILE A 49 -0.09 -4.68 10.55
C ILE A 49 -0.06 -6.09 11.13
N VAL A 50 -0.96 -6.98 10.70
CA VAL A 50 -1.11 -8.33 11.26
C VAL A 50 -0.95 -9.40 10.19
N PRO A 51 -0.34 -10.57 10.47
CA PRO A 51 -0.35 -11.69 9.55
C PRO A 51 -1.80 -12.13 9.26
N ALA A 52 -2.11 -12.46 8.00
CA ALA A 52 -3.47 -12.84 7.63
C ALA A 52 -3.93 -14.17 8.26
N ASP A 53 -2.98 -15.06 8.54
CA ASP A 53 -3.16 -16.35 9.22
C ASP A 53 -3.18 -16.22 10.76
N SER A 54 -2.74 -15.09 11.31
CA SER A 54 -2.73 -14.80 12.75
C SER A 54 -3.22 -13.37 13.06
N PRO A 55 -4.48 -13.06 12.73
CA PRO A 55 -4.97 -11.67 12.68
C PRO A 55 -5.12 -11.01 14.06
N THR A 56 -4.88 -11.72 15.16
CA THR A 56 -4.95 -11.20 16.54
C THR A 56 -3.59 -10.76 17.09
N ARG A 57 -2.51 -10.99 16.33
CA ARG A 57 -1.11 -10.74 16.70
C ARG A 57 -0.47 -9.82 15.65
N GLY A 58 -0.34 -8.55 15.96
CA GLY A 58 0.27 -7.55 15.07
C GLY A 58 1.78 -7.42 15.23
N LEU A 59 2.37 -6.66 14.30
CA LEU A 59 3.72 -6.17 14.46
C LEU A 59 3.85 -5.37 15.75
N SER A 60 4.96 -5.60 16.42
CA SER A 60 5.39 -4.94 17.64
C SER A 60 6.90 -4.75 17.56
N TYR A 61 7.50 -4.26 18.65
CA TYR A 61 8.94 -4.24 18.80
C TYR A 61 9.37 -5.12 19.97
N LEU A 62 10.59 -5.61 19.86
CA LEU A 62 11.33 -6.23 20.95
C LEU A 62 12.49 -5.31 21.30
N GLU A 63 12.48 -4.81 22.54
CA GLU A 63 13.57 -3.97 23.02
C GLU A 63 14.90 -4.74 23.01
N SER A 64 15.93 -4.10 22.51
CA SER A 64 17.30 -4.62 22.58
C SER A 64 18.14 -3.66 23.43
N PHE A 65 18.88 -4.19 24.40
CA PHE A 65 19.78 -3.34 25.18
C PHE A 65 20.96 -2.94 24.28
N ASN A 66 21.23 -1.64 24.17
CA ASN A 66 22.26 -1.01 23.33
C ASN A 66 21.99 -0.99 21.80
N PHE A 67 20.82 -1.44 21.34
CA PHE A 67 20.46 -1.41 19.92
C PHE A 67 19.04 -0.88 19.73
N PHE A 68 18.77 -0.38 18.53
CA PHE A 68 17.41 -0.03 18.13
C PHE A 68 16.46 -1.24 18.27
N PRO A 69 15.21 -1.05 18.69
CA PRO A 69 14.25 -2.14 18.84
C PRO A 69 14.01 -2.84 17.50
N SER A 70 13.98 -4.18 17.50
CA SER A 70 13.68 -4.95 16.28
C SER A 70 12.19 -5.24 16.15
N LEU A 71 11.65 -5.22 14.94
CA LEU A 71 10.30 -5.67 14.67
C LEU A 71 10.12 -7.17 14.96
N VAL A 72 8.99 -7.47 15.58
CA VAL A 72 8.53 -8.82 15.89
C VAL A 72 7.03 -8.91 15.67
N VAL A 73 6.49 -10.11 15.55
CA VAL A 73 5.04 -10.33 15.71
C VAL A 73 4.78 -10.55 17.20
N SER A 74 3.79 -9.85 17.76
CA SER A 74 3.46 -9.95 19.19
C SER A 74 3.29 -11.41 19.61
N SER A 75 3.86 -11.79 20.75
CA SER A 75 3.63 -13.11 21.36
C SER A 75 2.25 -13.22 22.02
N ARG A 76 1.63 -12.07 22.31
CA ARG A 76 0.28 -11.98 22.86
C ARG A 76 -0.72 -11.86 21.73
N SER A 77 -1.92 -12.37 21.94
CA SER A 77 -3.06 -12.17 21.06
C SER A 77 -4.11 -11.27 21.72
N ASN A 78 -4.95 -10.63 20.92
CA ASN A 78 -6.18 -9.99 21.39
C ASN A 78 -7.33 -10.29 20.41
N THR A 79 -8.17 -9.31 20.06
CA THR A 79 -9.25 -9.48 19.06
C THR A 79 -8.76 -9.12 17.65
N VAL A 80 -9.56 -9.43 16.63
CA VAL A 80 -9.22 -9.08 15.23
C VAL A 80 -9.34 -7.57 15.00
N GLU A 81 -10.28 -6.93 15.67
CA GLU A 81 -10.56 -5.50 15.58
C GLU A 81 -9.56 -4.66 16.39
N ASN A 82 -8.96 -5.25 17.43
CA ASN A 82 -7.97 -4.62 18.28
C ASN A 82 -6.83 -5.59 18.60
N PRO A 83 -6.01 -5.97 17.60
CA PRO A 83 -4.97 -6.97 17.75
C PRO A 83 -3.87 -6.50 18.70
N SER A 84 -3.13 -7.46 19.27
CA SER A 84 -1.96 -7.12 20.08
C SER A 84 -0.81 -6.68 19.17
N GLY A 85 -0.44 -5.42 19.19
CA GLY A 85 0.65 -4.86 18.41
C GLY A 85 0.79 -3.37 18.63
N ILE A 86 1.66 -2.71 17.87
CA ILE A 86 1.81 -1.26 17.88
C ILE A 86 1.13 -0.68 16.63
N PRO A 87 0.34 0.41 16.77
CA PRO A 87 -0.14 1.15 15.61
C PRO A 87 1.04 1.74 14.83
N MET A 88 1.06 1.49 13.53
CA MET A 88 2.06 2.00 12.59
C MET A 88 1.40 2.93 11.59
N LYS A 89 2.09 4.01 11.22
CA LYS A 89 1.65 4.93 10.18
C LYS A 89 2.37 4.64 8.88
N LEU A 90 1.62 4.74 7.80
CA LEU A 90 2.12 4.59 6.44
C LEU A 90 2.29 5.97 5.82
N TYR A 91 3.46 6.24 5.25
CA TYR A 91 3.79 7.48 4.57
C TYR A 91 4.08 7.19 3.12
N PHE A 92 3.16 7.55 2.24
CA PHE A 92 3.37 7.38 0.82
C PHE A 92 4.25 8.49 0.26
N SER A 93 5.23 8.12 -0.56
CA SER A 93 6.08 9.03 -1.32
C SER A 93 5.58 9.12 -2.75
N GLU A 94 5.26 10.34 -3.20
CA GLU A 94 4.86 10.57 -4.59
C GLU A 94 5.99 10.35 -5.60
N GLU A 95 7.24 10.51 -5.16
CA GLU A 95 8.43 10.43 -6.01
C GLU A 95 8.67 8.99 -6.51
N ASN A 96 8.59 8.02 -5.60
CA ASN A 96 8.91 6.63 -5.90
C ASN A 96 7.69 5.69 -5.83
N LYS A 97 6.50 6.23 -5.56
CA LYS A 97 5.23 5.50 -5.44
C LYS A 97 5.28 4.34 -4.43
N LYS A 98 6.10 4.49 -3.38
CA LYS A 98 6.27 3.52 -2.29
C LYS A 98 5.88 4.13 -0.93
N TYR A 99 5.75 3.27 0.06
CA TYR A 99 5.44 3.64 1.43
C TYR A 99 6.68 3.59 2.31
N ARG A 100 6.72 4.44 3.33
CA ARG A 100 7.57 4.25 4.50
C ARG A 100 6.69 3.92 5.68
N ILE A 101 7.21 3.14 6.62
CA ILE A 101 6.48 2.70 7.79
C ILE A 101 7.17 3.29 9.01
N GLY A 102 6.39 3.91 9.89
CA GLY A 102 6.91 4.38 11.16
C GLY A 102 5.90 4.27 12.27
N THR A 103 6.33 4.61 13.48
CA THR A 103 5.50 4.57 14.68
C THR A 103 5.99 5.59 15.70
N LEU A 104 5.09 6.00 16.59
CA LEU A 104 5.46 6.74 17.77
C LEU A 104 6.13 5.77 18.75
N TYR A 105 7.38 6.05 19.13
CA TYR A 105 8.09 5.24 20.11
C TYR A 105 8.16 6.00 21.44
N PRO A 106 7.81 5.38 22.58
CA PRO A 106 7.64 6.08 23.85
C PRO A 106 8.96 6.48 24.56
N MET A 107 10.10 6.53 23.86
CA MET A 107 11.35 6.99 24.49
C MET A 107 11.44 8.53 24.56
N PRO A 108 11.95 9.09 25.67
CA PRO A 108 12.10 10.52 25.83
C PRO A 108 13.14 11.08 24.84
N GLY A 109 12.74 12.10 24.06
CA GLY A 109 13.64 12.91 23.24
C GLY A 109 13.48 12.77 21.72
N LEU A 110 12.86 11.69 21.21
CA LEU A 110 12.62 11.52 19.77
C LEU A 110 11.20 10.99 19.55
N PRO A 111 10.32 11.76 18.88
CA PRO A 111 8.89 11.44 18.86
C PRO A 111 8.55 10.30 17.89
N TYR A 112 9.36 10.06 16.86
CA TYR A 112 9.00 9.22 15.73
C TYR A 112 10.14 8.29 15.29
N TYR A 113 9.80 7.04 15.02
CA TYR A 113 10.75 6.01 14.60
C TYR A 113 10.28 5.38 13.29
N TRP A 114 11.25 5.04 12.45
CA TRP A 114 11.09 4.50 11.11
C TRP A 114 11.61 3.06 11.06
N VAL A 115 10.96 2.23 10.25
CA VAL A 115 11.44 0.88 9.98
C VAL A 115 12.56 0.96 8.94
N ASP A 116 13.75 0.45 9.30
CA ASP A 116 14.89 0.35 8.40
C ASP A 116 14.90 -0.98 7.59
N SER A 117 15.90 -1.16 6.74
CA SER A 117 16.06 -2.37 5.91
C SER A 117 16.40 -3.65 6.69
N HIS A 118 16.84 -3.51 7.94
CA HIS A 118 17.10 -4.63 8.86
C HIS A 118 15.91 -4.91 9.80
N LEU A 119 14.81 -4.18 9.61
CA LEU A 119 13.60 -4.21 10.42
C LEU A 119 13.83 -3.75 11.87
N TYR A 120 14.78 -2.85 12.08
CA TYR A 120 14.90 -2.07 13.32
C TYR A 120 14.08 -0.79 13.24
N LEU A 121 13.68 -0.30 14.40
CA LEU A 121 13.05 1.01 14.57
C LEU A 121 14.14 2.03 14.91
N GLY A 122 14.46 2.92 13.97
CA GLY A 122 15.44 3.99 14.15
C GLY A 122 14.82 5.39 14.02
N PRO A 123 15.42 6.44 14.61
CA PRO A 123 14.88 7.80 14.55
C PRO A 123 15.16 8.53 13.22
N GLY A 124 16.12 8.06 12.42
CA GLY A 124 16.48 8.65 11.13
C GLY A 124 15.42 8.37 10.07
N GLU A 125 14.80 9.42 9.52
CA GLU A 125 13.90 9.28 8.37
C GLU A 125 14.67 8.91 7.09
N GLU A 126 15.93 9.33 7.03
CA GLU A 126 16.89 9.01 5.96
C GLU A 126 17.18 7.51 5.83
N ASP A 127 17.05 6.75 6.93
CA ASP A 127 17.30 5.31 6.97
C ASP A 127 16.02 4.49 6.73
N ALA A 128 14.87 5.16 6.59
CA ALA A 128 13.58 4.52 6.43
C ALA A 128 13.53 3.73 5.10
N VAL A 129 13.21 2.45 5.19
CA VAL A 129 13.11 1.61 4.00
C VAL A 129 11.79 1.88 3.25
N TYR A 130 11.87 1.84 1.92
CA TYR A 130 10.70 1.98 1.06
C TYR A 130 10.05 0.63 0.76
N TRP A 131 8.76 0.56 1.03
CA TRP A 131 7.90 -0.60 0.87
C TRP A 131 6.98 -0.45 -0.34
N THR A 132 6.98 -1.46 -1.18
CA THR A 132 5.89 -1.71 -2.13
C THR A 132 4.82 -2.48 -1.38
N ILE A 133 3.63 -1.91 -1.21
CA ILE A 133 2.49 -2.55 -0.56
C ILE A 133 1.46 -2.86 -1.63
N THR A 134 1.31 -4.14 -1.96
CA THR A 134 0.48 -4.60 -3.07
C THR A 134 -0.77 -5.29 -2.53
N PRO A 135 -1.98 -4.90 -2.96
CA PRO A 135 -3.20 -5.61 -2.61
C PRO A 135 -3.20 -7.01 -3.22
N VAL A 136 -3.57 -8.01 -2.42
CA VAL A 136 -3.70 -9.41 -2.85
C VAL A 136 -4.96 -10.02 -2.22
N GLU A 137 -5.32 -11.24 -2.60
CA GLU A 137 -6.43 -11.93 -1.96
C GLU A 137 -6.20 -12.05 -0.45
N GLY A 138 -7.17 -11.56 0.34
CA GLY A 138 -7.12 -11.61 1.81
C GLY A 138 -6.29 -10.53 2.50
N GLY A 139 -5.63 -9.62 1.78
CA GLY A 139 -4.86 -8.52 2.38
C GLY A 139 -3.85 -7.88 1.45
N TYR A 140 -2.61 -7.76 1.92
CA TYR A 140 -1.52 -7.07 1.24
C TYR A 140 -0.21 -7.84 1.39
N THR A 141 0.63 -7.83 0.37
CA THR A 141 2.05 -8.17 0.52
C THR A 141 2.85 -6.90 0.75
N LEU A 142 3.80 -6.93 1.69
CA LEU A 142 4.71 -5.82 1.96
C LEU A 142 6.10 -6.24 1.50
N GLN A 143 6.67 -5.53 0.52
CA GLN A 143 7.97 -5.85 -0.06
C GLN A 143 8.92 -4.65 0.04
N ALA A 144 10.09 -4.88 0.63
CA ALA A 144 11.20 -3.94 0.66
C ALA A 144 12.35 -4.43 -0.23
N GLU A 145 13.38 -3.59 -0.38
CA GLU A 145 14.66 -4.07 -0.89
C GLU A 145 15.19 -5.19 0.03
N GLY A 146 15.45 -6.36 -0.53
CA GLY A 146 15.87 -7.55 0.22
C GLY A 146 14.80 -8.62 0.43
N GLY A 147 13.51 -8.31 0.24
CA GLY A 147 12.46 -9.33 0.24
C GLY A 147 11.08 -8.87 0.71
N TYR A 148 10.20 -9.83 0.92
CA TYR A 148 8.88 -9.64 1.51
C TYR A 148 8.97 -9.65 3.03
N LEU A 149 8.17 -8.84 3.70
CA LEU A 149 7.99 -8.92 5.14
C LEU A 149 7.42 -10.30 5.50
N ASP A 150 8.19 -11.04 6.28
CA ASP A 150 7.90 -12.41 6.70
C ASP A 150 8.14 -12.48 8.22
N TYR A 151 7.68 -13.56 8.86
CA TYR A 151 7.89 -13.82 10.27
C TYR A 151 8.10 -15.31 10.52
N LYS A 152 8.94 -15.61 11.51
CA LYS A 152 9.20 -16.99 11.92
C LYS A 152 9.44 -17.09 13.40
N GLU A 153 9.14 -18.25 13.95
CA GLU A 153 9.55 -18.59 15.30
C GLU A 153 11.07 -18.68 15.38
N ALA A 154 11.62 -18.15 16.48
CA ALA A 154 13.04 -18.16 16.77
C ALA A 154 13.24 -18.17 18.29
N GLU A 155 14.35 -18.77 18.72
CA GLU A 155 14.74 -18.73 20.13
C GLU A 155 15.62 -17.50 20.39
N SER A 156 15.20 -16.64 21.31
CA SER A 156 16.01 -15.55 21.82
C SER A 156 16.69 -15.97 23.12
N HIS A 157 18.02 -15.87 23.16
CA HIS A 157 18.81 -16.13 24.37
C HIS A 157 18.32 -15.33 25.60
N LYS A 158 17.73 -14.14 25.38
CA LYS A 158 17.29 -13.25 26.46
C LYS A 158 15.80 -13.36 26.76
N TYR A 159 14.98 -13.56 25.74
CA TYR A 159 13.51 -13.45 25.85
C TYR A 159 12.79 -14.79 25.65
N GLY A 160 13.53 -15.88 25.43
CA GLY A 160 12.96 -17.18 25.10
C GLY A 160 12.36 -17.21 23.69
N PRO A 161 11.32 -18.03 23.46
CA PRO A 161 10.64 -18.11 22.17
C PRO A 161 10.05 -16.76 21.74
N ILE A 162 10.42 -16.32 20.55
CA ILE A 162 9.90 -15.11 19.91
C ILE A 162 9.44 -15.40 18.48
N THR A 163 8.55 -14.56 17.95
CA THR A 163 8.19 -14.58 16.53
C THR A 163 8.85 -13.38 15.85
N ARG A 164 10.02 -13.61 15.26
CA ARG A 164 10.86 -12.54 14.68
C ARG A 164 10.36 -12.16 13.29
N ALA A 165 10.28 -10.86 13.00
CA ALA A 165 10.08 -10.36 11.64
C ALA A 165 11.42 -10.37 10.86
N TYR A 166 11.36 -10.69 9.58
CA TYR A 166 12.53 -10.69 8.69
C TYR A 166 12.11 -10.45 7.24
N LEU A 167 13.08 -10.20 6.36
CA LEU A 167 12.85 -10.15 4.92
C LEU A 167 13.05 -11.54 4.31
N GLY A 168 11.95 -12.13 3.84
CA GLY A 168 11.87 -13.45 3.24
C GLY A 168 11.74 -13.40 1.72
N LYS A 169 11.95 -14.55 1.06
CA LYS A 169 11.75 -14.69 -0.39
C LYS A 169 10.31 -15.03 -0.77
N LYS A 170 9.51 -15.50 0.19
CA LYS A 170 8.14 -15.94 -0.04
C LYS A 170 7.19 -14.80 0.29
N GLU A 171 6.13 -14.71 -0.50
CA GLU A 171 5.05 -13.78 -0.23
C GLU A 171 4.30 -14.22 1.03
N VAL A 172 4.05 -13.26 1.90
CA VAL A 172 3.24 -13.42 3.11
C VAL A 172 2.16 -12.37 3.06
N VAL A 173 0.92 -12.78 3.31
CA VAL A 173 -0.24 -11.88 3.30
C VAL A 173 -0.40 -11.27 4.68
N TRP A 174 -0.48 -9.95 4.70
CA TRP A 174 -0.71 -9.13 5.89
C TRP A 174 -2.02 -8.37 5.75
N LYS A 175 -2.69 -8.11 6.87
CA LYS A 175 -3.86 -7.24 6.93
C LYS A 175 -3.49 -5.94 7.62
N LEU A 176 -4.10 -4.87 7.14
CA LEU A 176 -4.01 -3.53 7.73
C LEU A 176 -5.31 -3.28 8.50
N VAL A 177 -5.28 -3.42 9.81
CA VAL A 177 -6.42 -3.16 10.68
C VAL A 177 -6.32 -1.71 11.19
N PRO A 178 -7.25 -0.81 10.85
CA PRO A 178 -7.19 0.57 11.35
C PRO A 178 -7.14 0.62 12.88
N ALA A 179 -6.22 1.40 13.42
CA ALA A 179 -6.18 1.72 14.84
C ALA A 179 -7.16 2.88 15.11
N SER A 180 -8.03 2.70 16.12
CA SER A 180 -9.04 3.67 16.55
C SER A 180 -8.45 4.92 17.19
#